data_AF-A0A0E8TPE8-F1
#
_entry.id   AF-A0A0E8TPE8-F1
#
_cell.length_a   1.000
_cell.length_b   1.000
_cell.length_c   1.000
_cell.angle_alpha   90.00
_cell.angle_beta   90.00
_cell.angle_gamma   90.00
#
_symmetry.space_group_name_H-M   'P 1'
#
loop_
_entity.id
_entity.type
_entity.pdbx_description
1 polymer ?
#
loop_
_entity_poly.entity_id
_entity_poly.type
_entity_poly.pdbx_seq_one_letter_code
_entity_poly.pdbx_strand_id
1 'polypeptide(L)'
;MSLLITSPATVAAAATHLAGIGSALSTANAAAAAPTTALSVAGADEVSVLIAALFEAYAQEYQALSAQALAFHDQFVQALNMGAVCYAAAETANATPLQALQTVQQNVLTVVNAPTQALLGRPIIGNGANGLPNTGQDGGPGGLLFGNGGNGGSGGVDQAGGNGGAAGLIGNGGSGGVGGPGIAGSAGGAGGAGGLLFGNGGPGGAGGIGTTGDGGPGGAGGNAIGLFGSGGTGGMGGVGGMGGVGNGGNAGNGGTAGLFGHGGAGGAGGIGSADGGLGGGGGNGRFMGNGGVGGAGGYGASGDGGNAGNGGLGGVFGDGGAGGTGGLGDVNGGLAGIGGNAGFVGNGGAGGNGQLGSGAVSSAGGMGGNGGLVFGNGGPGGLGGPGTSAGNGGMGGNAVGLFGQGGAGGAGGSGFGAGIPGGRGGDGGSGGLIGDGGTGGGAGAGDAAASAGGNGGNARLIGNGGDGGPGMFGGPGGAGGSGGTIFGFAGTPGPS
;
A
#
# COMPACT_ATOMS: atom_id res chain seq x y z
N MET A 1 32.84 15.13 5.69
CA MET A 1 32.43 16.01 6.81
C MET A 1 31.81 15.14 7.87
N SER A 2 32.34 15.12 9.10
CA SER A 2 31.75 14.37 10.21
C SER A 2 30.63 15.20 10.84
N LEU A 3 29.43 14.63 10.91
CA LEU A 3 28.32 15.24 11.62
C LEU A 3 28.54 15.06 13.13
N LEU A 4 28.66 16.17 13.86
CA LEU A 4 28.71 16.15 15.32
C LEU A 4 27.29 16.31 15.86
N ILE A 5 26.75 15.27 16.50
CA ILE A 5 25.46 15.30 17.18
C ILE A 5 25.73 15.37 18.68
N THR A 6 25.26 16.42 19.34
CA THR A 6 25.35 16.58 20.79
C THR A 6 23.95 16.75 21.37
N SER A 7 23.72 16.29 22.61
CA SER A 7 22.52 16.64 23.37
C SER A 7 22.91 17.59 24.51
N PRO A 8 22.68 18.91 24.39
CA PRO A 8 23.09 19.87 25.42
C PRO A 8 22.51 19.56 26.81
N ALA A 9 21.29 19.01 26.86
CA ALA A 9 20.63 18.62 28.10
C ALA A 9 21.35 17.46 28.83
N THR A 10 21.87 16.47 28.10
CA THR A 10 22.62 15.36 28.73
C THR A 10 24.00 15.82 29.20
N VAL A 11 24.65 16.74 28.49
CA VAL A 11 25.93 17.33 28.87
C VAL A 11 25.80 18.19 30.13
N ALA A 12 24.74 18.99 30.24
CA ALA A 12 24.44 19.77 31.45
C ALA A 12 24.17 18.88 32.67
N ALA A 13 23.39 17.81 32.51
CA ALA A 13 23.14 16.84 33.57
C ALA A 13 24.43 16.14 34.04
N ALA A 14 25.29 15.73 33.10
CA ALA A 14 26.60 15.14 33.42
C ALA A 14 27.50 16.11 34.20
N ALA A 15 27.52 17.39 33.86
CA ALA A 15 28.26 18.42 34.59
C ALA A 15 27.76 18.57 36.04
N THR A 16 26.45 18.50 36.28
CA THR A 16 25.87 18.51 37.64
C THR A 16 26.30 17.28 38.44
N HIS A 17 26.29 16.09 37.84
CA HIS A 17 26.76 14.87 38.52
C HIS A 17 28.24 14.94 38.88
N LEU A 18 29.08 15.43 37.97
CA LEU A 18 30.51 15.64 38.20
C LEU A 18 30.75 16.64 39.34
N ALA A 19 30.01 17.75 39.39
CA ALA A 19 30.09 18.69 40.52
C ALA A 19 29.80 18.01 41.87
N GLY A 20 28.81 17.10 41.91
CA GLY A 20 28.50 16.30 43.09
C GLY A 20 29.66 15.37 43.51
N ILE A 21 30.34 14.73 42.55
CA ILE A 21 31.54 13.92 42.82
C ILE A 21 32.66 14.77 43.40
N GLY A 22 32.91 15.96 42.83
CA GLY A 22 33.93 16.90 43.34
C GLY A 22 33.67 17.31 44.78
N SER A 23 32.41 17.62 45.13
CA SER A 23 32.01 17.95 46.49
C SER A 23 32.19 16.78 47.48
N ALA A 24 31.85 15.56 47.06
CA ALA A 24 32.06 14.36 47.88
C ALA A 24 33.55 14.09 48.12
N LEU A 25 34.39 14.23 47.10
CA LEU A 25 35.85 14.07 47.21
C LEU A 25 36.48 15.14 48.11
N SER A 26 36.07 16.41 47.97
CA SER A 26 36.54 17.49 48.84
C SER A 26 36.21 17.22 50.31
N THR A 27 34.99 16.75 50.59
CA THR A 27 34.56 16.40 51.95
C THR A 27 35.37 15.23 52.51
N ALA A 28 35.58 14.19 51.71
CA ALA A 28 36.35 13.01 52.10
C ALA A 28 37.82 13.35 52.40
N ASN A 29 38.47 14.12 51.53
CA ASN A 29 39.87 14.53 51.71
C ASN A 29 40.05 15.43 52.93
N ALA A 30 39.10 16.33 53.20
CA ALA A 30 39.10 17.17 54.41
C ALA A 30 38.94 16.34 55.69
N ALA A 31 38.03 15.35 55.69
CA ALA A 31 37.82 14.47 56.84
C ALA A 31 39.04 13.57 57.12
N ALA A 32 39.76 13.16 56.07
CA ALA A 32 40.95 12.32 56.18
C ALA A 32 42.23 13.09 56.57
N ALA A 33 42.25 14.42 56.46
CA ALA A 33 43.45 15.23 56.68
C ALA A 33 44.03 15.04 58.10
N ALA A 34 43.27 15.37 59.13
CA ALA A 34 43.74 15.29 60.52
C ALA A 34 44.22 13.88 60.96
N PRO A 35 43.49 12.78 60.70
CA PRO A 35 43.93 11.46 61.12
C PRO A 35 45.15 10.91 60.35
N THR A 36 45.49 11.47 59.17
CA THR A 36 46.62 10.99 58.35
C THR A 36 47.89 11.82 58.50
N THR A 37 47.78 13.11 58.84
CA THR A 37 48.94 13.99 59.03
C THR A 37 49.39 14.11 60.49
N ALA A 38 48.68 13.51 61.44
CA ALA A 38 49.01 13.55 62.87
C ALA A 38 49.20 12.14 63.44
N LEU A 39 49.95 11.29 62.73
CA LEU A 39 50.17 9.91 63.13
C LEU A 39 51.04 9.86 64.40
N SER A 40 50.51 9.29 65.47
CA SER A 40 51.26 9.12 66.72
C SER A 40 52.32 8.04 66.58
N VAL A 41 53.51 8.26 67.15
CA VAL A 41 54.63 7.30 67.09
C VAL A 41 54.31 6.08 67.96
N ALA A 42 54.42 4.87 67.39
CA ALA A 42 54.04 3.62 68.06
C ALA A 42 55.02 3.16 69.17
N GLY A 43 56.27 3.61 69.12
CA GLY A 43 57.33 3.29 70.07
C GLY A 43 58.40 4.38 70.11
N ALA A 44 59.20 4.46 71.17
CA ALA A 44 60.25 5.49 71.32
C ALA A 44 61.50 5.25 70.46
N ASP A 45 61.50 4.21 69.63
CA ASP A 45 62.62 3.86 68.76
C ASP A 45 62.65 4.71 67.47
N GLU A 46 63.86 4.93 66.95
CA GLU A 46 64.10 5.76 65.76
C GLU A 46 63.37 5.23 64.51
N VAL A 47 63.14 3.92 64.41
CA VAL A 47 62.43 3.31 63.27
C VAL A 47 60.95 3.70 63.30
N SER A 48 60.28 3.62 64.45
CA SER A 48 58.90 4.08 64.64
C SER A 48 58.73 5.57 64.36
N VAL A 49 59.68 6.41 64.81
CA VAL A 49 59.66 7.86 64.55
C VAL A 49 59.82 8.14 63.04
N LEU A 50 60.75 7.48 62.37
CA LEU A 50 60.98 7.64 60.92
C LEU A 50 59.78 7.16 60.09
N ILE A 51 59.14 6.06 60.48
CA ILE A 51 57.94 5.55 59.80
C ILE A 51 56.77 6.54 59.96
N ALA A 52 56.55 7.10 61.16
CA ALA A 52 55.52 8.12 61.37
C ALA A 52 55.78 9.39 60.52
N ALA A 53 57.04 9.86 60.48
CA ALA A 53 57.44 10.99 59.65
C ALA A 53 57.27 10.74 58.14
N LEU A 54 57.55 9.52 57.66
CA LEU A 54 57.30 9.13 56.27
C LEU A 54 55.81 9.19 55.92
N PHE A 55 54.94 8.64 56.78
CA PHE A 55 53.49 8.67 56.56
C PHE A 55 52.92 10.10 56.62
N GLU A 56 53.43 10.95 57.51
CA GLU A 56 53.05 12.36 57.58
C GLU A 56 53.45 13.11 56.30
N ALA A 57 54.69 12.95 55.84
CA ALA A 57 55.16 13.56 54.58
C ALA A 57 54.32 13.11 53.39
N TYR A 58 54.04 11.80 53.28
CA TYR A 58 53.19 11.25 52.23
C TYR A 58 51.75 11.78 52.29
N ALA A 59 51.18 11.93 53.49
CA ALA A 59 49.85 12.50 53.68
C ALA A 59 49.78 13.98 53.27
N GLN A 60 50.82 14.77 53.55
CA GLN A 60 50.90 16.17 53.12
C GLN A 60 51.01 16.30 51.59
N GLU A 61 51.82 15.47 50.95
CA GLU A 61 51.92 15.40 49.48
C GLU A 61 50.58 14.99 48.86
N TYR A 62 49.89 14.00 49.44
CA TYR A 62 48.56 13.59 49.01
C TYR A 62 47.54 14.74 49.13
N GLN A 63 47.55 15.49 50.24
CA GLN A 63 46.65 16.64 50.41
C GLN A 63 46.90 17.72 49.36
N ALA A 64 48.16 18.04 49.06
CA ALA A 64 48.54 19.00 48.03
C ALA A 64 48.10 18.55 46.62
N LEU A 65 48.35 17.28 46.27
CA LEU A 65 47.90 16.69 45.01
C LEU A 65 46.37 16.68 44.89
N SER A 66 45.68 16.38 45.98
CA SER A 66 44.22 16.32 46.01
C SER A 66 43.58 17.70 45.78
N ALA A 67 44.19 18.77 46.32
CA ALA A 67 43.77 20.14 46.07
C ALA A 67 43.95 20.53 44.59
N GLN A 68 45.06 20.11 43.97
CA GLN A 68 45.30 20.31 42.54
C GLN A 68 44.30 19.54 41.66
N ALA A 69 43.96 18.30 42.04
CA ALA A 69 42.96 17.49 41.36
C ALA A 69 41.54 18.09 41.46
N LEU A 70 41.17 18.64 42.61
CA LEU A 70 39.89 19.34 42.80
C LEU A 70 39.83 20.62 41.94
N ALA A 71 40.90 21.41 41.88
CA ALA A 71 40.96 22.60 41.03
C ALA A 71 40.84 22.25 39.53
N PHE A 72 41.48 21.16 39.08
CA PHE A 72 41.31 20.66 37.71
C PHE A 72 39.88 20.19 37.45
N HIS A 73 39.28 19.45 38.39
CA HIS A 73 37.91 18.97 38.29
C HIS A 73 36.90 20.12 38.17
N ASP A 74 37.07 21.19 38.96
CA ASP A 74 36.23 22.38 38.88
C ASP A 74 36.33 23.06 37.51
N GLN A 75 37.55 23.21 36.97
CA GLN A 75 37.78 23.76 35.63
C GLN A 75 37.13 22.88 34.55
N PHE A 76 37.22 21.56 34.68
CA PHE A 76 36.59 20.62 33.76
C PHE A 76 35.06 20.75 33.76
N VAL A 77 34.44 20.79 34.94
CA VAL A 77 32.98 20.98 35.09
C VAL A 77 32.55 22.34 34.53
N GLN A 78 33.34 23.39 34.74
CA GLN A 78 33.07 24.73 34.20
C GLN A 78 33.13 24.74 32.67
N ALA A 79 34.14 24.13 32.07
CA ALA A 79 34.29 24.01 30.63
C ALA A 79 33.14 23.19 30.00
N LEU A 80 32.70 22.12 30.67
CA LEU A 80 31.59 21.28 30.22
C LEU A 80 30.25 22.05 30.22
N ASN A 81 29.97 22.82 31.27
CA ASN A 81 28.80 23.70 31.34
C ASN A 81 28.82 24.78 30.26
N MET A 82 29.97 25.42 30.03
CA MET A 82 30.14 26.40 28.97
C MET A 82 29.93 25.78 27.59
N GLY A 83 30.44 24.57 27.36
CA GLY A 83 30.20 23.80 26.14
C GLY A 83 28.71 23.57 25.88
N ALA A 84 27.96 23.11 26.90
CA ALA A 84 26.52 22.89 26.80
C ALA A 84 25.76 24.18 26.43
N VAL A 85 26.11 25.31 27.05
CA VAL A 85 25.52 26.63 26.73
C VAL A 85 25.86 27.05 25.30
N CYS A 86 27.11 26.90 24.86
CA CYS A 86 27.52 27.24 23.49
C CYS A 86 26.80 26.39 22.44
N TYR A 87 26.62 25.07 22.67
CA TYR A 87 25.87 24.22 21.76
C TYR A 87 24.37 24.55 21.73
N ALA A 88 23.74 24.80 22.88
CA ALA A 88 22.33 25.23 22.92
C ALA A 88 22.12 26.61 22.27
N ALA A 89 23.07 27.54 22.46
CA ALA A 89 23.05 28.84 21.80
C ALA A 89 23.23 28.70 20.28
N ALA A 90 24.09 27.78 19.81
CA ALA A 90 24.26 27.49 18.39
C ALA A 90 22.98 26.86 17.78
N GLU A 91 22.32 25.94 18.48
CA GLU A 91 21.02 25.39 18.04
C GLU A 91 19.97 26.50 17.91
N THR A 92 19.88 27.39 18.89
CA THR A 92 18.95 28.52 18.88
C THR A 92 19.27 29.49 17.75
N ALA A 93 20.53 29.90 17.60
CA ALA A 93 20.98 30.81 16.55
C ALA A 93 20.77 30.25 15.13
N ASN A 94 20.78 28.92 14.98
CA ASN A 94 20.49 28.25 13.71
C ASN A 94 18.98 28.01 13.48
N ALA A 95 18.17 27.93 14.54
CA ALA A 95 16.71 27.76 14.44
C ALA A 95 15.97 29.08 14.17
N THR A 96 16.41 30.20 14.75
CA THR A 96 15.71 31.50 14.62
C THR A 96 15.62 32.03 13.18
N PRO A 97 16.65 31.92 12.31
CA PRO A 97 16.52 32.36 10.92
C PRO A 97 15.51 31.50 10.16
N LEU A 98 15.43 30.21 10.47
CA LEU A 98 14.48 29.29 9.83
C LEU A 98 13.03 29.62 10.23
N GLN A 99 12.78 29.90 11.51
CA GLN A 99 11.47 30.35 11.99
C GLN A 99 11.07 31.71 11.42
N ALA A 100 12.02 32.65 11.30
CA ALA A 100 11.77 33.95 10.69
C ALA A 100 11.38 33.82 9.20
N LEU A 101 12.08 32.97 8.45
CA LEU A 101 11.74 32.67 7.05
C LEU A 101 10.35 32.03 6.92
N GLN A 102 9.99 31.10 7.82
CA GLN A 102 8.65 30.49 7.85
C GLN A 102 7.57 31.55 8.10
N THR A 103 7.77 32.46 9.06
CA THR A 103 6.82 33.54 9.34
C THR A 103 6.68 34.50 8.16
N VAL A 104 7.78 34.89 7.51
CA VAL A 104 7.74 35.74 6.31
C VAL A 104 6.98 35.04 5.19
N GLN A 105 7.23 33.75 4.95
CA GLN A 105 6.51 32.97 3.96
C GLN A 105 4.99 32.95 4.23
N GLN A 106 4.58 32.73 5.48
CA GLN A 106 3.16 32.70 5.83
C GLN A 106 2.48 34.06 5.72
N ASN A 107 3.19 35.15 6.05
CA ASN A 107 2.69 36.50 5.84
C ASN A 107 2.47 36.80 4.35
N VAL A 108 3.42 36.41 3.49
CA VAL A 108 3.28 36.55 2.03
C VAL A 108 2.09 35.75 1.52
N LEU A 109 1.95 34.48 1.92
CA LEU A 109 0.80 33.65 1.52
C LEU A 109 -0.52 34.23 2.00
N THR A 110 -0.57 34.79 3.21
CA THR A 110 -1.78 35.43 3.75
C THR A 110 -2.18 36.64 2.90
N VAL A 111 -1.24 37.52 2.56
CA VAL A 111 -1.50 38.69 1.70
C VAL A 111 -1.94 38.26 0.29
N VAL A 112 -1.27 37.27 -0.28
CA VAL A 112 -1.59 36.73 -1.62
C VAL A 112 -2.96 36.06 -1.66
N ASN A 113 -3.34 35.34 -0.60
CA ASN A 113 -4.61 34.63 -0.52
C ASN A 113 -5.79 35.51 -0.09
N ALA A 114 -5.55 36.64 0.59
CA ALA A 114 -6.62 37.46 1.16
C ALA A 114 -7.71 37.87 0.15
N PRO A 115 -7.40 38.31 -1.08
CA PRO A 115 -8.42 38.67 -2.05
C PRO A 115 -9.31 37.49 -2.46
N THR A 116 -8.72 36.34 -2.77
CA THR A 116 -9.50 35.17 -3.22
C THR A 116 -10.23 34.50 -2.07
N GLN A 117 -9.67 34.51 -0.86
CA GLN A 117 -10.34 34.01 0.33
C GLN A 117 -11.58 34.86 0.65
N ALA A 118 -11.51 36.19 0.50
CA ALA A 118 -12.64 37.08 0.71
C ALA A 118 -13.72 36.96 -0.38
N LEU A 119 -13.32 36.76 -1.65
CA LEU A 119 -14.24 36.73 -2.79
C LEU A 119 -14.84 35.35 -3.08
N LEU A 120 -14.05 34.29 -2.89
CA LEU A 120 -14.36 32.94 -3.35
C LEU A 120 -14.36 31.91 -2.20
N GLY A 121 -14.05 32.33 -0.97
CA GLY A 121 -13.94 31.44 0.18
C GLY A 121 -12.81 30.43 0.08
N ARG A 122 -11.88 30.61 -0.86
CA ARG A 122 -10.76 29.70 -1.13
C ARG A 122 -9.45 30.44 -1.38
N PRO A 123 -8.32 29.93 -0.84
CA PRO A 123 -7.03 30.51 -1.12
C PRO A 123 -6.65 30.25 -2.58
N ILE A 124 -5.80 31.11 -3.14
CA ILE A 124 -5.24 30.89 -4.47
C ILE A 124 -4.10 29.86 -4.42
N ILE A 125 -3.31 29.89 -3.35
CA ILE A 125 -2.21 28.97 -3.07
C ILE A 125 -2.34 28.42 -1.65
N GLY A 126 -2.35 27.10 -1.50
CA GLY A 126 -2.33 26.44 -0.20
C GLY A 126 -2.99 25.07 -0.25
N ASN A 127 -2.53 24.14 0.58
CA ASN A 127 -3.20 22.86 0.72
C ASN A 127 -4.52 23.02 1.47
N GLY A 128 -5.45 22.11 1.21
CA GLY A 128 -6.68 21.99 1.97
C GLY A 128 -6.40 21.56 3.41
N ALA A 129 -7.23 22.02 4.33
CA ALA A 129 -7.15 21.60 5.73
C ALA A 129 -7.50 20.11 5.84
N ASN A 130 -6.72 19.33 6.59
CA ASN A 130 -7.08 17.95 6.87
C ASN A 130 -8.27 17.92 7.84
N GLY A 131 -9.14 16.93 7.68
CA GLY A 131 -10.15 16.60 8.66
C GLY A 131 -9.52 16.11 9.96
N LEU A 132 -10.17 16.43 11.08
CA LEU A 132 -9.75 16.02 12.41
C LEU A 132 -9.87 14.49 12.58
N PRO A 133 -8.86 13.81 13.15
CA PRO A 133 -8.95 12.39 13.44
C PRO A 133 -10.15 12.04 14.33
N ASN A 134 -10.76 10.88 14.08
CA ASN A 134 -11.90 10.31 14.81
C ASN A 134 -13.18 11.15 14.80
N THR A 135 -13.30 12.09 13.85
CA THR A 135 -14.50 12.92 13.67
C THR A 135 -15.27 12.61 12.40
N GLY A 136 -14.64 11.90 11.45
CA GLY A 136 -15.17 11.75 10.10
C GLY A 136 -15.23 13.07 9.31
N GLN A 137 -14.53 14.11 9.76
CA GLN A 137 -14.55 15.40 9.09
C GLN A 137 -13.90 15.30 7.70
N ASP A 138 -14.57 15.85 6.69
CA ASP A 138 -14.02 15.94 5.35
C ASP A 138 -12.76 16.83 5.30
N GLY A 139 -11.84 16.47 4.43
CA GLY A 139 -10.71 17.31 4.06
C GLY A 139 -11.18 18.52 3.26
N GLY A 140 -10.68 19.69 3.59
CA GLY A 140 -10.95 20.93 2.88
C GLY A 140 -10.36 20.92 1.46
N PRO A 141 -10.91 21.73 0.55
CA PRO A 141 -10.37 21.86 -0.80
C PRO A 141 -9.00 22.55 -0.79
N GLY A 142 -8.13 22.15 -1.72
CA GLY A 142 -6.89 22.84 -2.03
C GLY A 142 -7.13 24.21 -2.69
N GLY A 143 -6.07 25.01 -2.72
CA GLY A 143 -6.05 26.34 -3.34
C GLY A 143 -6.44 26.28 -4.81
N LEU A 144 -6.94 27.40 -5.34
CA LEU A 144 -7.47 27.49 -6.70
C LEU A 144 -6.42 27.18 -7.77
N LEU A 145 -5.19 27.66 -7.60
CA LEU A 145 -4.10 27.44 -8.55
C LEU A 145 -3.14 26.33 -8.09
N PHE A 146 -2.67 26.40 -6.86
CA PHE A 146 -1.70 25.46 -6.32
C PHE A 146 -2.13 24.97 -4.94
N GLY A 147 -2.21 23.66 -4.77
CA GLY A 147 -2.47 23.05 -3.48
C GLY A 147 -3.14 21.69 -3.61
N ASN A 148 -2.68 20.75 -2.79
CA ASN A 148 -3.34 19.46 -2.63
C ASN A 148 -4.64 19.64 -1.84
N GLY A 149 -5.61 18.77 -2.08
CA GLY A 149 -6.74 18.65 -1.16
C GLY A 149 -6.32 18.13 0.20
N GLY A 150 -7.05 18.50 1.24
CA GLY A 150 -6.83 17.99 2.59
C GLY A 150 -7.26 16.54 2.71
N ASN A 151 -6.61 15.76 3.56
CA ASN A 151 -7.03 14.39 3.85
C ASN A 151 -8.31 14.41 4.70
N GLY A 152 -9.23 13.49 4.45
CA GLY A 152 -10.37 13.26 5.32
C GLY A 152 -9.93 12.67 6.66
N GLY A 153 -10.57 13.12 7.73
CA GLY A 153 -10.35 12.62 9.08
C GLY A 153 -10.88 11.20 9.24
N SER A 154 -10.22 10.37 10.05
CA SER A 154 -10.77 9.05 10.40
C SER A 154 -12.13 9.19 11.10
N GLY A 155 -13.01 8.21 10.92
CA GLY A 155 -14.25 8.09 11.67
C GLY A 155 -13.99 7.68 13.12
N GLY A 156 -14.71 8.28 14.06
CA GLY A 156 -14.83 7.78 15.43
C GLY A 156 -15.75 6.56 15.50
N VAL A 157 -16.10 6.08 16.70
CA VAL A 157 -17.04 4.95 16.83
C VAL A 157 -18.36 5.25 16.11
N ASP A 158 -18.83 4.29 15.32
CA ASP A 158 -20.05 4.36 14.50
C ASP A 158 -20.12 5.55 13.53
N GLN A 159 -18.96 6.11 13.15
CA GLN A 159 -18.85 7.27 12.27
C GLN A 159 -18.07 6.94 11.00
N ALA A 160 -18.55 7.38 9.84
CA ALA A 160 -17.82 7.24 8.58
C ALA A 160 -16.51 8.05 8.58
N GLY A 161 -15.55 7.60 7.78
CA GLY A 161 -14.37 8.39 7.47
C GLY A 161 -14.74 9.58 6.59
N GLY A 162 -14.09 10.72 6.81
CA GLY A 162 -14.31 11.92 6.01
C GLY A 162 -13.78 11.76 4.59
N ASN A 163 -14.39 12.42 3.62
CA ASN A 163 -13.89 12.44 2.26
C ASN A 163 -12.59 13.25 2.16
N GLY A 164 -11.71 12.88 1.24
CA GLY A 164 -10.58 13.71 0.86
C GLY A 164 -11.02 14.94 0.08
N GLY A 165 -10.39 16.08 0.34
CA GLY A 165 -10.63 17.32 -0.37
C GLY A 165 -10.15 17.27 -1.82
N ALA A 166 -10.82 17.99 -2.71
CA ALA A 166 -10.36 18.15 -4.09
C ALA A 166 -9.23 19.19 -4.19
N ALA A 167 -8.32 18.99 -5.15
CA ALA A 167 -7.35 20.01 -5.55
C ALA A 167 -7.97 21.06 -6.50
N GLY A 168 -7.23 22.15 -6.76
CA GLY A 168 -7.60 23.19 -7.73
C GLY A 168 -7.06 22.91 -9.14
N LEU A 169 -6.24 23.82 -9.67
CA LEU A 169 -5.61 23.65 -10.99
C LEU A 169 -4.44 22.66 -10.94
N ILE A 170 -3.52 22.84 -9.99
CA ILE A 170 -2.35 21.99 -9.76
C ILE A 170 -2.37 21.49 -8.31
N GLY A 171 -2.38 20.17 -8.14
CA GLY A 171 -2.35 19.51 -6.84
C GLY A 171 -3.04 18.15 -6.89
N ASN A 172 -2.70 17.27 -5.96
CA ASN A 172 -3.33 15.98 -5.81
C ASN A 172 -4.57 16.08 -4.91
N GLY A 173 -5.57 15.24 -5.16
CA GLY A 173 -6.69 15.08 -4.23
C GLY A 173 -6.23 14.50 -2.90
N GLY A 174 -6.90 14.89 -1.82
CA GLY A 174 -6.62 14.35 -0.48
C GLY A 174 -7.08 12.90 -0.34
N SER A 175 -6.47 12.15 0.57
CA SER A 175 -6.93 10.79 0.87
C SER A 175 -8.27 10.81 1.60
N GLY A 176 -9.13 9.83 1.35
CA GLY A 176 -10.29 9.57 2.21
C GLY A 176 -9.86 9.04 3.58
N GLY A 177 -10.62 9.40 4.61
CA GLY A 177 -10.43 8.93 5.98
C GLY A 177 -10.92 7.49 6.16
N VAL A 178 -10.29 6.75 7.08
CA VAL A 178 -10.72 5.39 7.43
C VAL A 178 -12.06 5.44 8.17
N GLY A 179 -12.96 4.51 7.87
CA GLY A 179 -14.23 4.35 8.57
C GLY A 179 -14.04 3.92 10.03
N GLY A 180 -14.89 4.44 10.90
CA GLY A 180 -14.88 4.11 12.32
C GLY A 180 -15.29 2.67 12.63
N PRO A 181 -14.78 2.09 13.73
CA PRO A 181 -15.29 0.81 14.22
C PRO A 181 -16.71 0.97 14.75
N GLY A 182 -17.50 -0.10 14.74
CA GLY A 182 -18.88 -0.04 15.22
C GLY A 182 -19.49 -1.42 15.42
N ILE A 183 -20.80 -1.47 15.69
CA ILE A 183 -21.54 -2.74 15.62
C ILE A 183 -21.38 -3.30 14.20
N ALA A 184 -21.77 -2.52 13.20
CA ALA A 184 -21.27 -2.62 11.85
C ALA A 184 -20.15 -1.59 11.66
N GLY A 185 -19.13 -1.93 10.89
CA GLY A 185 -18.08 -1.01 10.53
C GLY A 185 -18.63 0.14 9.68
N SER A 186 -18.15 1.35 9.93
CA SER A 186 -18.58 2.51 9.16
C SER A 186 -17.80 2.62 7.84
N ALA A 187 -18.38 3.29 6.84
CA ALA A 187 -17.74 3.46 5.54
C ALA A 187 -16.44 4.26 5.63
N GLY A 188 -15.45 3.91 4.80
CA GLY A 188 -14.31 4.76 4.50
C GLY A 188 -14.72 5.94 3.61
N GLY A 189 -14.07 7.08 3.79
CA GLY A 189 -14.32 8.27 2.98
C GLY A 189 -13.77 8.13 1.56
N ALA A 190 -14.41 8.77 0.59
CA ALA A 190 -13.89 8.79 -0.77
C ALA A 190 -12.60 9.62 -0.87
N GLY A 191 -11.71 9.27 -1.80
CA GLY A 191 -10.56 10.10 -2.14
C GLY A 191 -10.97 11.35 -2.92
N GLY A 192 -10.24 12.45 -2.71
CA GLY A 192 -10.50 13.72 -3.37
C GLY A 192 -10.08 13.72 -4.84
N ALA A 193 -10.69 14.60 -5.63
CA ALA A 193 -10.30 14.76 -7.04
C ALA A 193 -8.93 15.46 -7.18
N GLY A 194 -8.13 15.01 -8.16
CA GLY A 194 -6.89 15.67 -8.57
C GLY A 194 -7.15 16.97 -9.34
N GLY A 195 -6.10 17.77 -9.51
CA GLY A 195 -6.18 19.08 -10.15
C GLY A 195 -6.57 19.05 -11.64
N LEU A 196 -7.09 20.18 -12.14
CA LEU A 196 -7.56 20.31 -13.52
C LEU A 196 -6.45 20.26 -14.58
N LEU A 197 -5.21 20.62 -14.23
CA LEU A 197 -4.07 20.56 -15.13
C LEU A 197 -3.09 19.45 -14.75
N PHE A 198 -2.64 19.44 -13.49
CA PHE A 198 -1.77 18.40 -12.95
C PHE A 198 -2.28 17.95 -11.59
N GLY A 199 -2.54 16.66 -11.44
CA GLY A 199 -2.92 16.13 -10.15
C GLY A 199 -3.54 14.75 -10.21
N ASN A 200 -3.03 13.86 -9.37
CA ASN A 200 -3.63 12.56 -9.16
C ASN A 200 -4.86 12.68 -8.26
N GLY A 201 -5.83 11.79 -8.45
CA GLY A 201 -6.87 11.59 -7.46
C GLY A 201 -6.32 11.00 -6.17
N GLY A 202 -6.90 11.36 -5.03
CA GLY A 202 -6.52 10.81 -3.73
C GLY A 202 -7.02 9.38 -3.55
N PRO A 203 -6.35 8.53 -2.76
CA PRO A 203 -6.85 7.20 -2.45
C PRO A 203 -8.11 7.26 -1.59
N GLY A 204 -9.01 6.30 -1.74
CA GLY A 204 -10.15 6.10 -0.85
C GLY A 204 -9.73 5.54 0.50
N GLY A 205 -10.45 5.89 1.56
CA GLY A 205 -10.22 5.39 2.91
C GLY A 205 -10.71 3.95 3.07
N ALA A 206 -10.05 3.18 3.93
CA ALA A 206 -10.53 1.83 4.25
C ALA A 206 -11.84 1.87 5.03
N GLY A 207 -12.66 0.84 4.88
CA GLY A 207 -13.85 0.64 5.72
C GLY A 207 -13.49 0.28 7.17
N GLY A 208 -14.37 0.63 8.09
CA GLY A 208 -14.22 0.37 9.51
C GLY A 208 -14.48 -1.10 9.88
N ILE A 209 -14.04 -1.48 11.08
CA ILE A 209 -14.24 -2.84 11.59
C ILE A 209 -15.66 -2.98 12.18
N GLY A 210 -16.40 -3.99 11.75
CA GLY A 210 -17.61 -4.44 12.42
C GLY A 210 -17.26 -5.33 13.61
N THR A 211 -17.79 -5.05 14.79
CA THR A 211 -17.51 -5.84 16.00
C THR A 211 -18.42 -7.07 16.09
N THR A 212 -19.70 -6.90 15.74
CA THR A 212 -20.71 -7.98 15.74
C THR A 212 -21.59 -8.00 14.48
N GLY A 213 -21.38 -7.07 13.56
CA GLY A 213 -22.04 -6.99 12.25
C GLY A 213 -21.03 -6.85 11.11
N ASP A 214 -21.49 -6.41 9.94
CA ASP A 214 -20.68 -6.33 8.74
C ASP A 214 -19.50 -5.35 8.87
N GLY A 215 -18.42 -5.62 8.14
CA GLY A 215 -17.34 -4.66 7.94
C GLY A 215 -17.82 -3.48 7.10
N GLY A 216 -17.27 -2.30 7.37
CA GLY A 216 -17.62 -1.09 6.63
C GLY A 216 -17.13 -1.15 5.19
N PRO A 217 -17.82 -0.53 4.23
CA PRO A 217 -17.31 -0.47 2.87
C PRO A 217 -16.09 0.47 2.77
N GLY A 218 -15.14 0.15 1.91
CA GLY A 218 -14.05 1.04 1.53
C GLY A 218 -14.54 2.20 0.66
N GLY A 219 -13.92 3.37 0.83
CA GLY A 219 -14.22 4.55 0.02
C GLY A 219 -13.66 4.44 -1.40
N ALA A 220 -14.34 5.01 -2.38
CA ALA A 220 -13.83 5.06 -3.76
C ALA A 220 -12.56 5.92 -3.85
N GLY A 221 -11.65 5.55 -4.77
CA GLY A 221 -10.53 6.39 -5.15
C GLY A 221 -10.99 7.64 -5.89
N GLY A 222 -10.34 8.76 -5.63
CA GLY A 222 -10.61 10.03 -6.28
C GLY A 222 -10.24 10.00 -7.76
N ASN A 223 -11.00 10.70 -8.59
CA ASN A 223 -10.68 10.84 -10.02
C ASN A 223 -9.56 11.87 -10.23
N ALA A 224 -8.67 11.61 -11.18
CA ALA A 224 -7.96 12.70 -11.84
C ALA A 224 -8.88 13.29 -12.91
N ILE A 225 -9.38 14.51 -12.70
CA ILE A 225 -10.37 15.13 -13.59
C ILE A 225 -9.75 15.97 -14.72
N GLY A 226 -8.45 16.22 -14.63
CA GLY A 226 -7.71 17.15 -15.47
C GLY A 226 -6.94 16.57 -16.64
N LEU A 227 -5.95 17.34 -17.12
CA LEU A 227 -5.08 16.97 -18.24
C LEU A 227 -4.11 15.85 -17.87
N PHE A 228 -3.34 16.01 -16.79
CA PHE A 228 -2.36 15.03 -16.33
C PHE A 228 -2.70 14.54 -14.92
N GLY A 229 -2.74 13.22 -14.75
CA GLY A 229 -2.90 12.60 -13.43
C GLY A 229 -3.51 11.20 -13.50
N SER A 230 -3.10 10.35 -12.57
CA SER A 230 -3.71 9.03 -12.36
C SER A 230 -4.90 9.12 -11.39
N GLY A 231 -5.86 8.22 -11.57
CA GLY A 231 -6.89 8.02 -10.56
C GLY A 231 -6.32 7.47 -9.25
N GLY A 232 -6.95 7.80 -8.13
CA GLY A 232 -6.60 7.26 -6.82
C GLY A 232 -7.04 5.81 -6.66
N THR A 233 -6.38 5.06 -5.80
CA THR A 233 -6.79 3.68 -5.49
C THR A 233 -8.07 3.66 -4.66
N GLY A 234 -8.90 2.64 -4.84
CA GLY A 234 -10.02 2.36 -3.95
C GLY A 234 -9.56 1.91 -2.58
N GLY A 235 -10.33 2.26 -1.55
CA GLY A 235 -10.10 1.82 -0.17
C GLY A 235 -10.48 0.35 0.01
N MET A 236 -9.78 -0.35 0.90
CA MET A 236 -10.13 -1.72 1.26
C MET A 236 -11.44 -1.78 2.03
N GLY A 237 -12.17 -2.89 1.90
CA GLY A 237 -13.30 -3.20 2.76
C GLY A 237 -12.87 -3.51 4.20
N GLY A 238 -13.72 -3.16 5.16
CA GLY A 238 -13.51 -3.41 6.58
C GLY A 238 -13.72 -4.88 6.96
N VAL A 239 -13.17 -5.30 8.09
CA VAL A 239 -13.36 -6.66 8.62
C VAL A 239 -14.73 -6.74 9.31
N GLY A 240 -15.49 -7.81 9.04
CA GLY A 240 -16.76 -8.12 9.71
C GLY A 240 -16.57 -8.79 11.07
N GLY A 241 -17.60 -8.68 11.92
CA GLY A 241 -17.61 -9.15 13.31
C GLY A 241 -17.44 -10.65 13.46
N MET A 242 -16.82 -11.05 14.57
CA MET A 242 -16.60 -12.45 14.95
C MET A 242 -17.89 -13.11 15.47
N GLY A 243 -18.09 -14.41 15.18
CA GLY A 243 -19.26 -15.16 15.66
C GLY A 243 -20.25 -15.61 14.58
N GLY A 244 -19.86 -15.56 13.30
CA GLY A 244 -20.61 -16.19 12.20
C GLY A 244 -21.75 -15.35 11.60
N VAL A 245 -21.79 -14.03 11.87
CA VAL A 245 -22.89 -13.16 11.39
C VAL A 245 -22.42 -11.96 10.57
N GLY A 246 -21.15 -11.53 10.71
CA GLY A 246 -20.63 -10.34 10.03
C GLY A 246 -19.97 -10.67 8.70
N ASN A 247 -20.43 -10.04 7.62
CA ASN A 247 -19.79 -10.07 6.31
C ASN A 247 -18.59 -9.13 6.26
N GLY A 248 -17.63 -9.40 5.38
CA GLY A 248 -16.57 -8.47 5.05
C GLY A 248 -17.14 -7.25 4.31
N GLY A 249 -16.60 -6.07 4.58
CA GLY A 249 -16.99 -4.87 3.87
C GLY A 249 -16.59 -4.92 2.40
N ASN A 250 -17.41 -4.36 1.52
CA ASN A 250 -17.04 -4.23 0.10
C ASN A 250 -15.96 -3.17 -0.06
N ALA A 251 -15.04 -3.37 -0.99
CA ALA A 251 -14.00 -2.39 -1.26
C ALA A 251 -14.50 -1.25 -2.15
N GLY A 252 -13.77 -0.13 -2.13
CA GLY A 252 -13.98 0.98 -3.03
C GLY A 252 -13.40 0.70 -4.42
N ASN A 253 -14.05 1.26 -5.45
CA ASN A 253 -13.51 1.26 -6.81
C ASN A 253 -12.31 2.22 -6.93
N GLY A 254 -11.41 1.94 -7.85
CA GLY A 254 -10.36 2.88 -8.25
C GLY A 254 -10.91 4.07 -9.03
N GLY A 255 -10.24 5.21 -8.91
CA GLY A 255 -10.60 6.44 -9.62
C GLY A 255 -10.21 6.40 -11.09
N THR A 256 -10.93 7.15 -11.92
CA THR A 256 -10.57 7.34 -13.34
C THR A 256 -9.38 8.28 -13.49
N ALA A 257 -8.59 8.05 -14.55
CA ALA A 257 -7.47 8.91 -14.91
C ALA A 257 -7.90 10.26 -15.49
N GLY A 258 -6.97 11.21 -15.48
CA GLY A 258 -7.00 12.38 -16.35
C GLY A 258 -6.75 12.00 -17.81
N LEU A 259 -6.64 12.97 -18.71
CA LEU A 259 -6.42 12.67 -20.14
C LEU A 259 -5.12 11.85 -20.37
N PHE A 260 -4.07 12.22 -19.65
CA PHE A 260 -2.77 11.54 -19.58
C PHE A 260 -2.56 11.00 -18.16
N GLY A 261 -2.63 9.69 -18.00
CA GLY A 261 -2.48 9.01 -16.71
C GLY A 261 -3.23 7.69 -16.64
N HIS A 262 -2.99 6.92 -15.59
CA HIS A 262 -3.56 5.58 -15.42
C HIS A 262 -4.78 5.59 -14.50
N GLY A 263 -5.71 4.66 -14.73
CA GLY A 263 -6.79 4.41 -13.79
C GLY A 263 -6.23 3.88 -12.47
N GLY A 264 -6.87 4.24 -11.35
CA GLY A 264 -6.50 3.74 -10.03
C GLY A 264 -6.90 2.27 -9.85
N ALA A 265 -6.15 1.53 -9.04
CA ALA A 265 -6.53 0.17 -8.66
C ALA A 265 -7.80 0.16 -7.80
N GLY A 266 -8.63 -0.87 -7.92
CA GLY A 266 -9.70 -1.14 -6.96
C GLY A 266 -9.17 -1.66 -5.62
N GLY A 267 -9.91 -1.43 -4.54
CA GLY A 267 -9.54 -1.93 -3.21
C GLY A 267 -9.83 -3.43 -3.05
N ALA A 268 -9.15 -4.08 -2.11
CA ALA A 268 -9.46 -5.46 -1.73
C ALA A 268 -10.70 -5.54 -0.82
N GLY A 269 -11.54 -6.55 -1.03
CA GLY A 269 -12.69 -6.83 -0.19
C GLY A 269 -12.30 -7.22 1.24
N GLY A 270 -13.15 -6.90 2.19
CA GLY A 270 -12.93 -7.17 3.61
C GLY A 270 -13.08 -8.63 3.98
N ILE A 271 -12.49 -9.03 5.10
CA ILE A 271 -12.67 -10.37 5.66
C ILE A 271 -13.98 -10.43 6.43
N GLY A 272 -14.81 -11.44 6.20
CA GLY A 272 -16.04 -11.69 6.96
C GLY A 272 -15.98 -13.00 7.73
N SER A 273 -16.65 -13.03 8.90
CA SER A 273 -16.93 -14.31 9.55
C SER A 273 -18.00 -15.11 8.80
N ALA A 274 -18.94 -14.43 8.13
CA ALA A 274 -19.88 -15.04 7.21
C ALA A 274 -19.31 -14.98 5.77
N ASP A 275 -19.73 -14.02 4.96
CA ASP A 275 -19.25 -13.86 3.58
C ASP A 275 -18.08 -12.88 3.50
N GLY A 276 -17.17 -13.09 2.55
CA GLY A 276 -16.12 -12.14 2.21
C GLY A 276 -16.66 -10.93 1.44
N GLY A 277 -16.05 -9.77 1.67
CA GLY A 277 -16.43 -8.54 0.97
C GLY A 277 -16.04 -8.53 -0.50
N LEU A 278 -16.79 -7.83 -1.34
CA LEU A 278 -16.48 -7.69 -2.76
C LEU A 278 -15.21 -6.84 -2.98
N GLY A 279 -14.38 -7.23 -3.96
CA GLY A 279 -13.28 -6.42 -4.46
C GLY A 279 -13.76 -5.26 -5.34
N GLY A 280 -13.06 -4.14 -5.30
CA GLY A 280 -13.40 -2.93 -6.06
C GLY A 280 -12.97 -3.03 -7.51
N GLY A 281 -13.75 -2.48 -8.44
CA GLY A 281 -13.35 -2.36 -9.84
C GLY A 281 -12.15 -1.42 -10.01
N GLY A 282 -11.28 -1.71 -10.97
CA GLY A 282 -10.24 -0.80 -11.40
C GLY A 282 -10.82 0.43 -12.12
N GLY A 283 -10.19 1.58 -11.93
CA GLY A 283 -10.55 2.80 -12.62
C GLY A 283 -10.12 2.79 -14.09
N ASN A 284 -10.80 3.56 -14.93
CA ASN A 284 -10.48 3.61 -16.36
C ASN A 284 -9.31 4.57 -16.65
N GLY A 285 -8.48 4.21 -17.64
CA GLY A 285 -7.63 5.16 -18.37
C GLY A 285 -8.45 6.08 -19.28
N ARG A 286 -7.78 7.03 -19.97
CA ARG A 286 -8.45 7.94 -20.93
C ARG A 286 -7.78 8.03 -22.30
N PHE A 287 -6.90 9.00 -22.56
CA PHE A 287 -6.28 9.13 -23.89
C PHE A 287 -4.97 8.36 -23.94
N MET A 288 -4.01 8.69 -23.08
CA MET A 288 -2.80 7.89 -22.89
C MET A 288 -2.77 7.39 -21.46
N GLY A 289 -3.14 6.13 -21.26
CA GLY A 289 -3.40 5.64 -19.92
C GLY A 289 -3.96 4.23 -19.88
N ASN A 290 -3.33 3.38 -19.08
CA ASN A 290 -3.84 2.04 -18.81
C ASN A 290 -5.02 2.08 -17.82
N GLY A 291 -5.88 1.08 -17.91
CA GLY A 291 -6.87 0.79 -16.88
C GLY A 291 -6.22 0.32 -15.59
N GLY A 292 -6.84 0.65 -14.46
CA GLY A 292 -6.43 0.17 -13.14
C GLY A 292 -6.78 -1.30 -12.94
N VAL A 293 -6.01 -2.00 -12.11
CA VAL A 293 -6.32 -3.39 -11.75
C VAL A 293 -7.57 -3.47 -10.87
N GLY A 294 -8.35 -4.52 -11.03
CA GLY A 294 -9.44 -4.86 -10.11
C GLY A 294 -8.89 -5.37 -8.77
N GLY A 295 -9.60 -5.09 -7.69
CA GLY A 295 -9.26 -5.54 -6.36
C GLY A 295 -9.68 -6.99 -6.11
N ALA A 296 -8.94 -7.68 -5.25
CA ALA A 296 -9.27 -9.05 -4.85
C ALA A 296 -10.57 -9.09 -4.02
N GLY A 297 -11.29 -10.19 -4.10
CA GLY A 297 -12.39 -10.50 -3.19
C GLY A 297 -11.89 -10.88 -1.78
N GLY A 298 -12.72 -10.63 -0.79
CA GLY A 298 -12.43 -10.91 0.62
C GLY A 298 -12.62 -12.38 1.01
N TYR A 299 -12.04 -12.78 2.14
CA TYR A 299 -12.24 -14.11 2.72
C TYR A 299 -13.57 -14.21 3.49
N GLY A 300 -14.34 -15.26 3.27
CA GLY A 300 -15.53 -15.61 4.07
C GLY A 300 -15.27 -16.86 4.92
N ALA A 301 -15.37 -16.74 6.25
CA ALA A 301 -14.95 -17.82 7.16
C ALA A 301 -15.98 -18.92 7.39
N SER A 302 -17.27 -18.64 7.23
CA SER A 302 -18.37 -19.62 7.32
C SER A 302 -19.35 -19.51 6.15
N GLY A 303 -19.03 -18.68 5.16
CA GLY A 303 -19.86 -18.35 4.02
C GLY A 303 -19.03 -18.30 2.73
N ASP A 304 -19.50 -17.52 1.77
CA ASP A 304 -18.86 -17.40 0.46
C ASP A 304 -17.66 -16.46 0.49
N GLY A 305 -16.67 -16.72 -0.37
CA GLY A 305 -15.63 -15.75 -0.66
C GLY A 305 -16.20 -14.57 -1.45
N GLY A 306 -15.68 -13.37 -1.23
CA GLY A 306 -16.11 -12.20 -1.96
C GLY A 306 -15.74 -12.29 -3.45
N ASN A 307 -16.59 -11.81 -4.34
CA ASN A 307 -16.21 -11.68 -5.75
C ASN A 307 -15.15 -10.60 -5.92
N ALA A 308 -14.27 -10.77 -6.88
CA ALA A 308 -13.25 -9.78 -7.21
C ALA A 308 -13.82 -8.65 -8.07
N GLY A 309 -13.08 -7.54 -8.12
CA GLY A 309 -13.36 -6.44 -9.03
C GLY A 309 -12.83 -6.70 -10.44
N ASN A 310 -13.54 -6.18 -11.44
CA ASN A 310 -13.05 -6.17 -12.82
C ASN A 310 -11.91 -5.17 -13.00
N GLY A 311 -11.04 -5.42 -13.96
CA GLY A 311 -10.05 -4.45 -14.40
C GLY A 311 -10.69 -3.28 -15.13
N GLY A 312 -10.10 -2.09 -14.99
CA GLY A 312 -10.54 -0.89 -15.68
C GLY A 312 -10.24 -0.92 -17.17
N LEU A 313 -10.98 -0.15 -17.95
CA LEU A 313 -10.73 0.01 -19.38
C LEU A 313 -9.44 0.78 -19.63
N GLY A 314 -8.69 0.37 -20.64
CA GLY A 314 -7.58 1.14 -21.20
C GLY A 314 -8.08 2.38 -21.93
N GLY A 315 -7.21 3.37 -22.05
CA GLY A 315 -7.43 4.55 -22.86
C GLY A 315 -7.30 4.30 -24.36
N VAL A 316 -7.38 5.38 -25.16
CA VAL A 316 -7.14 5.32 -26.62
C VAL A 316 -5.79 4.65 -26.92
N PHE A 317 -4.75 5.05 -26.19
CA PHE A 317 -3.42 4.43 -26.18
C PHE A 317 -3.15 3.91 -24.77
N GLY A 318 -3.61 2.69 -24.48
CA GLY A 318 -3.43 2.10 -23.16
C GLY A 318 -4.01 0.71 -23.06
N ASP A 319 -3.35 -0.08 -22.22
CA ASP A 319 -3.76 -1.44 -21.91
C ASP A 319 -4.99 -1.44 -20.98
N GLY A 320 -5.81 -2.48 -21.07
CA GLY A 320 -6.81 -2.75 -20.05
C GLY A 320 -6.17 -3.20 -18.73
N GLY A 321 -6.81 -2.89 -17.61
CA GLY A 321 -6.38 -3.36 -16.30
C GLY A 321 -6.68 -4.84 -16.09
N ALA A 322 -5.87 -5.55 -15.31
CA ALA A 322 -6.17 -6.94 -14.95
C ALA A 322 -7.39 -7.02 -14.01
N GLY A 323 -8.17 -8.11 -14.09
CA GLY A 323 -9.19 -8.43 -13.11
C GLY A 323 -8.60 -8.91 -11.78
N GLY A 324 -9.34 -8.73 -10.69
CA GLY A 324 -8.93 -9.20 -9.36
C GLY A 324 -9.12 -10.70 -9.18
N THR A 325 -8.38 -11.30 -8.25
CA THR A 325 -8.60 -12.70 -7.84
C THR A 325 -9.85 -12.81 -6.96
N GLY A 326 -10.62 -13.88 -7.12
CA GLY A 326 -11.73 -14.19 -6.22
C GLY A 326 -11.30 -14.28 -4.75
N GLY A 327 -12.27 -14.22 -3.84
CA GLY A 327 -12.07 -14.48 -2.42
C GLY A 327 -12.13 -15.97 -2.09
N LEU A 328 -11.44 -16.38 -1.02
CA LEU A 328 -11.61 -17.72 -0.45
C LEU A 328 -12.91 -17.75 0.37
N GLY A 329 -13.65 -18.86 0.33
CA GLY A 329 -14.85 -19.04 1.14
C GLY A 329 -14.88 -20.41 1.82
N ASP A 330 -15.62 -20.52 2.92
CA ASP A 330 -15.92 -21.81 3.53
C ASP A 330 -17.06 -22.54 2.81
N VAL A 331 -17.90 -21.84 2.04
CA VAL A 331 -18.95 -22.46 1.21
C VAL A 331 -18.55 -22.43 -0.26
N ASN A 332 -18.64 -21.28 -0.92
CA ASN A 332 -18.19 -21.11 -2.31
C ASN A 332 -16.97 -20.18 -2.39
N GLY A 333 -16.08 -20.42 -3.35
CA GLY A 333 -15.05 -19.43 -3.73
C GLY A 333 -15.68 -18.25 -4.46
N GLY A 334 -15.18 -17.05 -4.21
CA GLY A 334 -15.66 -15.84 -4.87
C GLY A 334 -15.27 -15.80 -6.35
N LEU A 335 -16.13 -15.23 -7.19
CA LEU A 335 -15.89 -15.12 -8.64
C LEU A 335 -14.67 -14.23 -8.93
N ALA A 336 -13.87 -14.64 -9.91
CA ALA A 336 -12.75 -13.84 -10.40
C ALA A 336 -13.19 -12.65 -11.27
N GLY A 337 -12.39 -11.59 -11.24
CA GLY A 337 -12.64 -10.38 -12.03
C GLY A 337 -12.28 -10.59 -13.50
N ILE A 338 -13.04 -9.95 -14.39
CA ILE A 338 -12.74 -9.91 -15.83
C ILE A 338 -11.67 -8.85 -16.07
N GLY A 339 -10.74 -9.13 -16.99
CA GLY A 339 -9.76 -8.16 -17.47
C GLY A 339 -10.41 -7.04 -18.29
N GLY A 340 -9.93 -5.81 -18.12
CA GLY A 340 -10.41 -4.66 -18.87
C GLY A 340 -10.02 -4.73 -20.35
N ASN A 341 -10.85 -4.16 -21.22
CA ASN A 341 -10.51 -4.02 -22.63
C ASN A 341 -9.55 -2.84 -22.85
N ALA A 342 -8.67 -2.94 -23.85
CA ALA A 342 -7.94 -1.80 -24.38
C ALA A 342 -8.81 -0.91 -25.29
N GLY A 343 -8.31 0.27 -25.64
CA GLY A 343 -8.97 1.19 -26.57
C GLY A 343 -8.56 1.00 -28.03
N PHE A 344 -7.88 1.98 -28.61
CA PHE A 344 -7.48 1.96 -30.02
C PHE A 344 -6.15 1.21 -30.24
N VAL A 345 -5.19 1.44 -29.35
CA VAL A 345 -3.92 0.72 -29.24
C VAL A 345 -3.72 0.29 -27.78
N GLY A 346 -3.37 -0.98 -27.57
CA GLY A 346 -3.10 -1.54 -26.26
C GLY A 346 -3.56 -2.97 -26.14
N ASN A 347 -3.04 -3.70 -25.15
CA ASN A 347 -3.41 -5.06 -24.85
C ASN A 347 -4.59 -5.13 -23.89
N GLY A 348 -5.44 -6.13 -24.04
CA GLY A 348 -6.45 -6.42 -23.03
C GLY A 348 -5.81 -6.86 -21.71
N GLY A 349 -6.47 -6.54 -20.60
CA GLY A 349 -6.03 -6.95 -19.28
C GLY A 349 -6.23 -8.44 -19.04
N ALA A 350 -5.40 -9.05 -18.19
CA ALA A 350 -5.60 -10.44 -17.78
C ALA A 350 -6.89 -10.61 -16.97
N GLY A 351 -7.53 -11.77 -17.10
CA GLY A 351 -8.57 -12.21 -16.18
C GLY A 351 -7.98 -12.59 -14.82
N GLY A 352 -8.76 -12.41 -13.76
CA GLY A 352 -8.37 -12.82 -12.41
C GLY A 352 -8.47 -14.33 -12.19
N ASN A 353 -7.82 -14.84 -11.16
CA ASN A 353 -7.91 -16.26 -10.82
C ASN A 353 -9.14 -16.55 -9.95
N GLY A 354 -9.80 -17.67 -10.23
CA GLY A 354 -10.79 -18.27 -9.34
C GLY A 354 -10.13 -18.83 -8.08
N GLN A 355 -10.94 -19.13 -7.07
CA GLN A 355 -10.48 -19.58 -5.76
C GLN A 355 -11.32 -20.73 -5.21
N LEU A 356 -10.80 -21.34 -4.14
CA LEU A 356 -11.43 -22.42 -3.40
C LEU A 356 -12.60 -21.93 -2.53
N GLY A 357 -13.72 -22.65 -2.63
CA GLY A 357 -14.72 -22.77 -1.57
C GLY A 357 -14.51 -24.09 -0.83
N SER A 358 -14.18 -24.04 0.47
CA SER A 358 -13.95 -25.24 1.31
C SER A 358 -15.17 -26.18 1.32
N GLY A 359 -16.36 -25.62 1.19
CA GLY A 359 -17.68 -26.26 1.21
C GLY A 359 -18.17 -26.71 -0.16
N ALA A 360 -17.23 -26.95 -1.09
CA ALA A 360 -17.37 -27.79 -2.27
C ALA A 360 -17.63 -27.13 -3.63
N VAL A 361 -17.64 -25.79 -3.76
CA VAL A 361 -17.67 -25.13 -5.09
C VAL A 361 -16.60 -24.07 -5.22
N SER A 362 -15.75 -24.26 -6.23
CA SER A 362 -14.71 -23.29 -6.59
C SER A 362 -15.15 -22.43 -7.75
N SER A 363 -14.58 -21.24 -7.87
CA SER A 363 -14.97 -20.29 -8.90
C SER A 363 -14.15 -20.45 -10.18
N ALA A 364 -14.76 -20.12 -11.32
CA ALA A 364 -14.06 -20.05 -12.59
C ALA A 364 -13.05 -18.88 -12.61
N GLY A 365 -12.01 -19.04 -13.44
CA GLY A 365 -11.13 -17.95 -13.80
C GLY A 365 -11.85 -16.86 -14.59
N GLY A 366 -11.44 -15.61 -14.40
CA GLY A 366 -11.97 -14.47 -15.09
C GLY A 366 -11.56 -14.48 -16.56
N MET A 367 -12.41 -13.92 -17.43
CA MET A 367 -12.04 -13.76 -18.83
C MET A 367 -10.95 -12.70 -18.98
N GLY A 368 -10.06 -12.88 -19.95
CA GLY A 368 -9.16 -11.83 -20.41
C GLY A 368 -9.92 -10.75 -21.18
N GLY A 369 -9.42 -9.51 -21.10
CA GLY A 369 -9.96 -8.38 -21.84
C GLY A 369 -9.56 -8.40 -23.30
N ASN A 370 -10.32 -7.72 -24.14
CA ASN A 370 -10.00 -7.59 -25.57
C ASN A 370 -8.87 -6.58 -25.81
N GLY A 371 -8.04 -6.86 -26.83
CA GLY A 371 -7.01 -5.95 -27.35
C GLY A 371 -7.59 -4.81 -28.20
N GLY A 372 -6.75 -3.83 -28.49
CA GLY A 372 -7.13 -2.59 -29.18
C GLY A 372 -7.55 -2.77 -30.64
N LEU A 373 -8.23 -1.74 -31.18
CA LEU A 373 -8.81 -1.74 -32.53
C LEU A 373 -7.79 -1.75 -33.69
N VAL A 374 -6.54 -1.32 -33.47
CA VAL A 374 -5.51 -1.34 -34.53
C VAL A 374 -4.33 -2.21 -34.15
N PHE A 375 -3.77 -2.01 -32.96
CA PHE A 375 -2.70 -2.84 -32.42
C PHE A 375 -3.06 -3.25 -31.00
N GLY A 376 -3.06 -4.55 -30.72
CA GLY A 376 -3.32 -5.01 -29.37
C GLY A 376 -3.63 -6.49 -29.28
N ASN A 377 -2.96 -7.17 -28.36
CA ASN A 377 -3.26 -8.56 -28.04
C ASN A 377 -4.46 -8.63 -27.10
N GLY A 378 -5.21 -9.73 -27.19
CA GLY A 378 -6.14 -10.09 -26.13
C GLY A 378 -5.41 -10.46 -24.83
N GLY A 379 -6.02 -10.14 -23.69
CA GLY A 379 -5.50 -10.52 -22.39
C GLY A 379 -5.66 -12.01 -22.11
N PRO A 380 -4.78 -12.65 -21.34
CA PRO A 380 -4.95 -14.05 -20.96
C PRO A 380 -6.16 -14.21 -20.02
N GLY A 381 -6.83 -15.36 -20.11
CA GLY A 381 -7.83 -15.78 -19.13
C GLY A 381 -7.18 -16.22 -17.82
N GLY A 382 -7.90 -16.06 -16.72
CA GLY A 382 -7.42 -16.44 -15.39
C GLY A 382 -7.55 -17.94 -15.11
N LEU A 383 -6.84 -18.42 -14.11
CA LEU A 383 -6.90 -19.82 -13.69
C LEU A 383 -8.23 -20.14 -13.00
N GLY A 384 -8.74 -21.35 -13.17
CA GLY A 384 -9.87 -21.86 -12.40
C GLY A 384 -9.48 -22.19 -10.95
N GLY A 385 -10.40 -22.00 -10.02
CA GLY A 385 -10.19 -22.32 -8.61
C GLY A 385 -10.12 -23.83 -8.37
N PRO A 386 -9.31 -24.30 -7.42
CA PRO A 386 -9.31 -25.71 -7.03
C PRO A 386 -10.52 -26.01 -6.13
N GLY A 387 -11.06 -27.24 -6.15
CA GLY A 387 -12.20 -27.63 -5.31
C GLY A 387 -12.77 -29.00 -5.65
N THR A 388 -13.81 -29.43 -4.91
CA THR A 388 -14.52 -30.69 -5.21
C THR A 388 -15.51 -30.54 -6.39
N SER A 389 -15.87 -29.31 -6.75
CA SER A 389 -16.25 -28.93 -8.11
C SER A 389 -15.28 -27.85 -8.58
N ALA A 390 -14.29 -28.30 -9.35
CA ALA A 390 -13.18 -27.48 -9.78
C ALA A 390 -13.61 -26.43 -10.82
N GLY A 391 -13.07 -25.22 -10.68
CA GLY A 391 -13.39 -24.08 -11.50
C GLY A 391 -12.79 -24.23 -12.89
N ASN A 392 -13.55 -23.82 -13.91
CA ASN A 392 -13.01 -23.76 -15.26
C ASN A 392 -12.00 -22.63 -15.39
N GLY A 393 -11.02 -22.79 -16.27
CA GLY A 393 -10.16 -21.70 -16.70
C GLY A 393 -10.95 -20.63 -17.45
N GLY A 394 -10.54 -19.38 -17.27
CA GLY A 394 -11.13 -18.24 -17.96
C GLY A 394 -10.78 -18.23 -19.44
N MET A 395 -11.68 -17.73 -20.28
CA MET A 395 -11.39 -17.55 -21.70
C MET A 395 -10.35 -16.44 -21.91
N GLY A 396 -9.47 -16.63 -22.88
CA GLY A 396 -8.60 -15.57 -23.38
C GLY A 396 -9.39 -14.49 -24.11
N GLY A 397 -8.96 -13.25 -23.98
CA GLY A 397 -9.56 -12.12 -24.70
C GLY A 397 -9.21 -12.14 -26.19
N ASN A 398 -10.02 -11.49 -27.02
CA ASN A 398 -9.76 -11.42 -28.46
C ASN A 398 -8.83 -10.24 -28.78
N ALA A 399 -7.99 -10.39 -29.81
CA ALA A 399 -7.49 -9.25 -30.56
C ALA A 399 -8.58 -8.81 -31.55
N VAL A 400 -9.25 -7.69 -31.27
CA VAL A 400 -10.41 -7.23 -32.06
C VAL A 400 -9.97 -6.50 -33.35
N GLY A 401 -8.75 -5.96 -33.34
CA GLY A 401 -8.28 -5.01 -34.34
C GLY A 401 -7.57 -5.59 -35.57
N LEU A 402 -6.82 -4.71 -36.24
CA LEU A 402 -6.05 -5.04 -37.44
C LEU A 402 -4.87 -5.98 -37.14
N PHE A 403 -4.10 -5.69 -36.10
CA PHE A 403 -2.92 -6.45 -35.67
C PHE A 403 -3.05 -6.88 -34.20
N GLY A 404 -2.81 -8.16 -33.93
CA GLY A 404 -2.68 -8.65 -32.55
C GLY A 404 -3.03 -10.12 -32.39
N GLN A 405 -2.46 -10.72 -31.35
CA GLN A 405 -2.67 -12.12 -30.99
C GLN A 405 -3.88 -12.27 -30.07
N GLY A 406 -4.62 -13.36 -30.22
CA GLY A 406 -5.59 -13.77 -29.22
C GLY A 406 -4.94 -14.09 -27.87
N GLY A 407 -5.63 -13.80 -26.78
CA GLY A 407 -5.18 -14.13 -25.44
C GLY A 407 -5.24 -15.64 -25.19
N ALA A 408 -4.32 -16.18 -24.39
CA ALA A 408 -4.37 -17.57 -23.98
C ALA A 408 -5.57 -17.82 -23.04
N GLY A 409 -6.19 -18.99 -23.14
CA GLY A 409 -7.14 -19.46 -22.13
C GLY A 409 -6.44 -19.88 -20.85
N GLY A 410 -7.10 -19.68 -19.70
CA GLY A 410 -6.60 -20.08 -18.40
C GLY A 410 -6.71 -21.59 -18.19
N ALA A 411 -5.86 -22.17 -17.34
CA ALA A 411 -5.99 -23.57 -16.98
C ALA A 411 -7.18 -23.80 -16.03
N GLY A 412 -7.79 -24.99 -16.11
CA GLY A 412 -8.79 -25.43 -15.14
C GLY A 412 -8.18 -25.68 -13.76
N GLY A 413 -8.99 -25.52 -12.71
CA GLY A 413 -8.58 -25.76 -11.33
C GLY A 413 -8.48 -27.24 -10.98
N SER A 414 -7.74 -27.58 -9.93
CA SER A 414 -7.60 -28.97 -9.51
C SER A 414 -8.83 -29.50 -8.76
N GLY A 415 -9.24 -30.73 -9.05
CA GLY A 415 -10.26 -31.49 -8.33
C GLY A 415 -9.70 -32.09 -7.04
N PHE A 416 -10.44 -31.99 -5.92
CA PHE A 416 -10.04 -32.57 -4.63
C PHE A 416 -10.85 -33.80 -4.26
N GLY A 417 -10.20 -34.96 -4.15
CA GLY A 417 -10.79 -36.21 -3.70
C GLY A 417 -11.05 -37.23 -4.80
N ALA A 418 -11.21 -38.49 -4.41
CA ALA A 418 -11.29 -39.62 -5.33
C ALA A 418 -12.47 -39.50 -6.31
N GLY A 419 -12.18 -39.57 -7.61
CA GLY A 419 -13.19 -39.55 -8.67
C GLY A 419 -13.72 -38.16 -9.02
N ILE A 420 -13.13 -37.09 -8.47
CA ILE A 420 -13.53 -35.72 -8.78
C ILE A 420 -12.65 -35.18 -9.94
N PRO A 421 -13.26 -34.79 -11.07
CA PRO A 421 -12.51 -34.22 -12.18
C PRO A 421 -11.99 -32.82 -11.84
N GLY A 422 -10.86 -32.46 -12.44
CA GLY A 422 -10.45 -31.06 -12.48
C GLY A 422 -11.31 -30.23 -13.44
N GLY A 423 -11.16 -28.92 -13.35
CA GLY A 423 -11.90 -27.97 -14.17
C GLY A 423 -11.48 -28.05 -15.64
N ARG A 424 -12.37 -27.61 -16.54
CA ARG A 424 -12.02 -27.50 -17.96
C ARG A 424 -11.02 -26.36 -18.17
N GLY A 425 -10.08 -26.55 -19.10
CA GLY A 425 -9.30 -25.43 -19.60
C GLY A 425 -10.16 -24.38 -20.32
N GLY A 426 -9.78 -23.11 -20.21
CA GLY A 426 -10.43 -22.01 -20.90
C GLY A 426 -10.06 -21.96 -22.38
N ASP A 427 -10.98 -21.50 -23.22
CA ASP A 427 -10.70 -21.34 -24.65
C ASP A 427 -9.76 -20.15 -24.89
N GLY A 428 -8.89 -20.27 -25.89
CA GLY A 428 -8.05 -19.16 -26.38
C GLY A 428 -8.87 -18.15 -27.19
N GLY A 429 -8.46 -16.89 -27.11
CA GLY A 429 -9.10 -15.80 -27.85
C GLY A 429 -8.73 -15.81 -29.34
N SER A 430 -9.57 -15.19 -30.17
CA SER A 430 -9.26 -15.02 -31.59
C SER A 430 -8.18 -13.95 -31.83
N GLY A 431 -7.36 -14.17 -32.86
CA GLY A 431 -6.43 -13.18 -33.38
C GLY A 431 -7.13 -12.05 -34.14
N GLY A 432 -6.40 -10.95 -34.36
CA GLY A 432 -6.84 -9.84 -35.19
C GLY A 432 -6.96 -10.24 -36.67
N LEU A 433 -7.16 -9.27 -37.55
CA LEU A 433 -7.12 -9.57 -38.99
C LEU A 433 -5.76 -10.20 -39.38
N ILE A 434 -4.68 -9.62 -38.85
CA ILE A 434 -3.32 -10.13 -38.90
C ILE A 434 -2.90 -10.50 -37.46
N GLY A 435 -2.85 -11.79 -37.19
CA GLY A 435 -2.47 -12.32 -35.88
C GLY A 435 -2.95 -13.75 -35.68
N ASP A 436 -2.23 -14.43 -34.81
CA ASP A 436 -2.48 -15.79 -34.38
C ASP A 436 -3.60 -15.83 -33.34
N GLY A 437 -4.32 -16.95 -33.32
CA GLY A 437 -5.22 -17.27 -32.21
C GLY A 437 -4.46 -17.60 -30.93
N GLY A 438 -5.08 -17.34 -29.79
CA GLY A 438 -4.52 -17.69 -28.48
C GLY A 438 -4.59 -19.19 -28.22
N THR A 439 -3.66 -19.73 -27.44
CA THR A 439 -3.68 -21.14 -27.03
C THR A 439 -4.83 -21.41 -26.05
N GLY A 440 -5.45 -22.58 -26.15
CA GLY A 440 -6.38 -23.07 -25.13
C GLY A 440 -5.66 -23.45 -23.84
N GLY A 441 -6.33 -23.28 -22.71
CA GLY A 441 -5.81 -23.65 -21.40
C GLY A 441 -5.84 -25.16 -21.16
N GLY A 442 -4.93 -25.67 -20.36
CA GLY A 442 -4.95 -27.07 -19.93
C GLY A 442 -6.11 -27.39 -18.99
N ALA A 443 -6.57 -28.62 -19.00
CA ALA A 443 -7.50 -29.12 -17.99
C ALA A 443 -6.83 -29.13 -16.61
N GLY A 444 -7.64 -29.03 -15.56
CA GLY A 444 -7.18 -29.15 -14.19
C GLY A 444 -6.93 -30.60 -13.79
N ALA A 445 -5.99 -30.79 -12.86
CA ALA A 445 -5.64 -32.11 -12.31
C ALA A 445 -6.73 -32.60 -11.34
N GLY A 446 -7.11 -33.89 -11.39
CA GLY A 446 -8.01 -34.52 -10.42
C GLY A 446 -7.67 -36.00 -10.23
N ASP A 447 -8.30 -36.68 -9.28
CA ASP A 447 -8.02 -38.09 -9.02
C ASP A 447 -8.76 -39.00 -10.02
N ALA A 448 -8.06 -39.37 -11.11
CA ALA A 448 -8.47 -40.38 -12.10
C ALA A 448 -9.79 -40.11 -12.85
N ALA A 449 -10.27 -38.86 -12.86
CA ALA A 449 -11.43 -38.44 -13.62
C ALA A 449 -11.04 -37.55 -14.80
N ALA A 450 -11.59 -37.86 -15.97
CA ALA A 450 -11.29 -37.19 -17.23
C ALA A 450 -11.73 -35.72 -17.21
N SER A 451 -10.83 -34.82 -17.59
CA SER A 451 -11.11 -33.38 -17.73
C SER A 451 -10.59 -32.87 -19.08
N ALA A 452 -11.36 -31.96 -19.69
CA ALA A 452 -11.10 -31.51 -21.05
C ALA A 452 -10.23 -30.25 -21.11
N GLY A 453 -9.37 -30.18 -22.13
CA GLY A 453 -8.65 -28.96 -22.46
C GLY A 453 -9.55 -27.88 -23.07
N GLY A 454 -9.07 -26.64 -23.04
CA GLY A 454 -9.67 -25.52 -23.74
C GLY A 454 -9.32 -25.53 -25.22
N ASN A 455 -10.22 -25.06 -26.08
CA ASN A 455 -9.94 -24.95 -27.51
C ASN A 455 -8.95 -23.81 -27.78
N GLY A 456 -8.14 -23.95 -28.81
CA GLY A 456 -7.34 -22.86 -29.36
C GLY A 456 -8.20 -21.85 -30.12
N GLY A 457 -7.78 -20.59 -30.08
CA GLY A 457 -8.45 -19.49 -30.76
C GLY A 457 -8.18 -19.48 -32.26
N ASN A 458 -9.09 -18.88 -33.02
CA ASN A 458 -8.95 -18.77 -34.47
C ASN A 458 -8.10 -17.55 -34.87
N ALA A 459 -7.26 -17.71 -35.89
CA ALA A 459 -6.81 -16.58 -36.70
C ALA A 459 -7.91 -16.19 -37.71
N ARG A 460 -7.75 -15.03 -38.38
CA ARG A 460 -8.76 -14.50 -39.31
C ARG A 460 -8.29 -14.48 -40.78
N LEU A 461 -7.39 -13.57 -41.14
CA LEU A 461 -6.91 -13.43 -42.51
C LEU A 461 -5.50 -13.98 -42.66
N ILE A 462 -4.60 -13.50 -41.81
CA ILE A 462 -3.19 -13.89 -41.78
C ILE A 462 -2.83 -14.24 -40.33
N GLY A 463 -2.29 -15.44 -40.10
CA GLY A 463 -1.90 -15.92 -38.78
C GLY A 463 -2.29 -17.37 -38.56
N ASN A 464 -1.65 -18.04 -37.61
CA ASN A 464 -1.92 -19.42 -37.24
C ASN A 464 -3.07 -19.50 -36.24
N GLY A 465 -3.85 -20.57 -36.29
CA GLY A 465 -4.75 -20.90 -35.19
C GLY A 465 -3.95 -21.25 -33.94
N GLY A 466 -4.51 -20.94 -32.76
CA GLY A 466 -3.89 -21.30 -31.49
C GLY A 466 -4.00 -22.80 -31.23
N ASP A 467 -3.04 -23.36 -30.51
CA ASP A 467 -3.09 -24.77 -30.10
C ASP A 467 -4.19 -25.02 -29.07
N GLY A 468 -4.79 -26.20 -29.11
CA GLY A 468 -5.71 -26.66 -28.08
C GLY A 468 -4.96 -27.06 -26.80
N GLY A 469 -5.57 -26.80 -25.65
CA GLY A 469 -5.00 -27.15 -24.36
C GLY A 469 -5.04 -28.66 -24.09
N PRO A 470 -4.10 -29.20 -23.30
CA PRO A 470 -4.10 -30.62 -22.94
C PRO A 470 -5.31 -31.00 -22.09
N GLY A 471 -5.87 -32.19 -22.34
CA GLY A 471 -6.76 -32.88 -21.42
C GLY A 471 -5.98 -33.58 -20.30
N MET A 472 -6.69 -34.18 -19.34
CA MET A 472 -6.08 -34.99 -18.29
C MET A 472 -6.84 -36.28 -18.04
N PHE A 473 -6.11 -37.33 -17.65
CA PHE A 473 -6.63 -38.67 -17.30
C PHE A 473 -7.54 -39.28 -18.38
N GLY A 474 -7.18 -39.11 -19.66
CA GLY A 474 -7.95 -39.61 -20.80
C GLY A 474 -9.12 -38.70 -21.20
N GLY A 475 -9.23 -37.51 -20.61
CA GLY A 475 -10.11 -36.45 -21.09
C GLY A 475 -9.65 -35.88 -22.42
N PRO A 476 -10.56 -35.42 -23.28
CA PRO A 476 -10.18 -34.91 -24.59
C PRO A 476 -9.35 -33.64 -24.45
N GLY A 477 -8.23 -33.57 -25.19
CA GLY A 477 -7.56 -32.30 -25.45
C GLY A 477 -8.47 -31.36 -26.23
N GLY A 478 -8.24 -30.05 -26.07
CA GLY A 478 -8.96 -29.04 -26.82
C GLY A 478 -8.66 -29.12 -28.31
N ALA A 479 -9.62 -28.70 -29.14
CA ALA A 479 -9.37 -28.57 -30.58
C ALA A 479 -8.37 -27.43 -30.83
N GLY A 480 -7.52 -27.59 -31.85
CA GLY A 480 -6.74 -26.46 -32.36
C GLY A 480 -7.63 -25.47 -33.11
N GLY A 481 -7.26 -24.19 -33.07
CA GLY A 481 -7.96 -23.14 -33.80
C GLY A 481 -7.70 -23.19 -35.31
N SER A 482 -8.59 -22.57 -36.08
CA SER A 482 -8.39 -22.41 -37.53
C SER A 482 -7.31 -21.36 -37.85
N GLY A 483 -6.51 -21.63 -38.89
CA GLY A 483 -5.57 -20.66 -39.46
C GLY A 483 -6.25 -19.60 -40.32
N GLY A 484 -5.49 -18.56 -40.66
CA GLY A 484 -5.95 -17.45 -41.48
C GLY A 484 -6.42 -17.89 -42.86
N THR A 485 -7.52 -17.30 -43.33
CA THR A 485 -8.15 -17.63 -44.61
C THR A 485 -7.29 -17.32 -45.84
N ILE A 486 -6.28 -16.43 -45.72
CA ILE A 486 -5.30 -16.17 -46.78
C ILE A 486 -3.98 -16.89 -46.49
N PHE A 487 -3.44 -16.77 -45.27
CA PHE A 487 -2.20 -17.43 -44.86
C PHE A 487 -2.24 -17.82 -43.38
N GLY A 488 -1.87 -19.07 -43.09
CA GLY A 488 -1.74 -19.57 -41.73
C GLY A 488 -2.06 -21.05 -41.62
N PHE A 489 -1.50 -21.71 -40.61
CA PHE A 489 -1.79 -23.10 -40.28
C PHE A 489 -2.86 -23.19 -39.19
N ALA A 490 -3.63 -24.28 -39.19
CA ALA A 490 -4.46 -24.61 -38.04
C ALA A 490 -3.57 -24.94 -36.84
N GLY A 491 -4.04 -24.60 -35.64
CA GLY A 491 -3.41 -24.99 -34.39
C GLY A 491 -3.48 -26.50 -34.21
N THR A 492 -2.55 -27.02 -33.42
CA THR A 492 -2.52 -28.44 -33.07
C THR A 492 -3.57 -28.76 -32.00
N PRO A 493 -4.29 -29.90 -32.11
CA PRO A 493 -5.13 -30.37 -31.02
C PRO A 493 -4.28 -30.69 -29.78
N GLY A 494 -4.82 -30.40 -28.60
CA GLY A 494 -4.18 -30.76 -27.34
C GLY A 494 -4.10 -32.27 -27.15
N PRO A 495 -3.08 -32.79 -26.43
CA PRO A 495 -3.03 -34.20 -26.09
C PRO A 495 -4.15 -34.56 -25.09
N SER A 496 -4.61 -35.81 -25.14
CA SER A 496 -5.63 -36.42 -24.26
C SER A 496 -5.05 -37.09 -23.02
#